data_AF-A0A3N1NRB3-F1
#
_entry.id   AF-A0A3N1NRB3-F1
#
_cell.length_a   1.000
_cell.length_b   1.000
_cell.length_c   1.000
_cell.angle_alpha   90.00
_cell.angle_beta   90.00
_cell.angle_gamma   90.00
#
_symmetry.space_group_name_H-M   'P 1'
#
loop_
_entity.id
_entity.type
_entity.pdbx_description
1 polymer ?
#
loop_
_entity_poly.entity_id
_entity_poly.type
_entity_poly.pdbx_seq_one_letter_code
_entity_poly.pdbx_strand_id
1 'polypeptide(L)'
;MAPAPSGGRRSGGVAGAIGREALGALVALALAVIALRHVVATERVALLWYDGDSVLLPLVHRSMQLGQPFEWAMSPALFFFPELPVYLLCALVTGTPQQALALNGVLVLLAVYALVRAAANELMPSAGRAARITVSAVSVAFVTLLVLTESSGTATSLELASLLLTTTYYYGVVLAMLGTAVLVLRAVRLGRASVVVLVVLGLVALCTTASNPLYVPWSAAPVVVTLVLLAVLRRVPWRPALLLSGTVTVGSLLGYLVRIPLQPFVSLDPSTYVQPSRAVETLQFFAALTDVRAGTAAGDAGLFLMFVGVLVTVGGTVWAWRVRTARTVLVATVLPLVTVVAASIGVVLVGSETPRYLEPVVTAPLLALVAVAELTRTAVRRTRVHRPFRGVRATVAIAAVAVLAAGVATAPSTAHAVATARYSPSSCLDRWADGRSVTGVGQFWTVRPLATYSATNVQLLQVRDTFDTYPWLVDLGAYRDADPTFVVVGSHDLWTTAVEDSLGAPATITHCTGFDVYDYAGTSGADVLRRDVVGSADEIRQERGF
;
A
#
# COMPACT_ATOMS: atom_id res chain seq x y z
N MET A 1 -35.42 43.10 -42.49
CA MET A 1 -34.30 42.43 -41.78
C MET A 1 -34.86 41.75 -40.54
N ALA A 2 -35.07 40.44 -40.60
CA ALA A 2 -35.44 39.65 -39.42
C ALA A 2 -34.16 39.04 -38.80
N PRO A 3 -34.02 39.04 -37.46
CA PRO A 3 -32.82 38.53 -36.80
C PRO A 3 -32.82 37.00 -36.81
N ALA A 4 -31.64 36.41 -37.03
CA ALA A 4 -31.42 34.97 -36.96
C ALA A 4 -31.66 34.45 -35.52
N PRO A 5 -32.28 33.27 -35.34
CA PRO A 5 -32.46 32.69 -34.03
C PRO A 5 -31.11 32.25 -33.46
N SER A 6 -30.80 32.74 -32.27
CA SER A 6 -29.64 32.37 -31.47
C SER A 6 -29.65 30.87 -31.18
N GLY A 7 -28.63 30.16 -31.65
CA GLY A 7 -28.46 28.73 -31.48
C GLY A 7 -28.48 28.31 -30.00
N GLY A 8 -29.40 27.39 -29.69
CA GLY A 8 -29.48 26.72 -28.40
C GLY A 8 -28.14 26.07 -28.04
N ARG A 9 -27.61 26.44 -26.88
CA ARG A 9 -26.41 25.83 -26.28
C ARG A 9 -26.64 24.33 -26.08
N ARG A 10 -25.71 23.52 -26.61
CA ARG A 10 -25.65 22.04 -26.56
C ARG A 10 -25.57 21.51 -25.11
N SER A 11 -26.70 21.38 -24.42
CA SER A 11 -26.79 20.68 -23.12
C SER A 11 -26.45 19.18 -23.22
N GLY A 12 -26.74 18.54 -24.36
CA GLY A 12 -26.48 17.11 -24.57
C GLY A 12 -25.00 16.69 -24.59
N GLY A 13 -24.07 17.64 -24.81
CA GLY A 13 -22.64 17.34 -24.85
C GLY A 13 -22.02 17.10 -23.47
N VAL A 14 -22.53 17.78 -22.44
CA VAL A 14 -22.03 17.68 -21.05
C VAL A 14 -22.56 16.40 -20.39
N ALA A 15 -23.84 16.10 -20.54
CA ALA A 15 -24.45 14.88 -20.01
C ALA A 15 -23.77 13.60 -20.53
N GLY A 16 -23.51 13.52 -21.84
CA GLY A 16 -22.76 12.38 -22.41
C GLY A 16 -21.29 12.31 -21.98
N ALA A 17 -20.70 13.44 -21.58
CA ALA A 17 -19.35 13.52 -21.05
C ALA A 17 -19.28 12.99 -19.61
N ILE A 18 -20.25 13.35 -18.78
CA ILE A 18 -20.43 12.86 -17.40
C ILE A 18 -20.70 11.37 -17.41
N GLY A 19 -21.64 10.90 -18.24
CA GLY A 19 -22.00 9.48 -18.31
C GLY A 19 -20.82 8.56 -18.66
N ARG A 20 -19.89 9.01 -19.52
CA ARG A 20 -18.69 8.22 -19.84
C ARG A 20 -17.70 8.14 -18.68
N GLU A 21 -17.46 9.24 -17.97
CA GLU A 21 -16.58 9.23 -16.80
C GLU A 21 -17.20 8.39 -15.67
N ALA A 22 -18.52 8.49 -15.47
CA ALA A 22 -19.25 7.64 -14.53
C ALA A 22 -19.11 6.16 -14.88
N LEU A 23 -19.27 5.78 -16.16
CA LEU A 23 -19.06 4.39 -16.60
C LEU A 23 -17.62 3.92 -16.33
N GLY A 24 -16.62 4.76 -16.59
CA GLY A 24 -15.22 4.45 -16.29
C GLY A 24 -14.97 4.21 -14.81
N ALA A 25 -15.53 5.08 -13.95
CA ALA A 25 -15.46 4.94 -12.50
C ALA A 25 -16.20 3.68 -12.00
N LEU A 26 -17.37 3.35 -12.58
CA LEU A 26 -18.11 2.12 -12.26
C LEU A 26 -17.34 0.86 -12.64
N VAL A 27 -16.66 0.84 -13.79
CA VAL A 27 -15.78 -0.27 -14.18
C VAL A 27 -14.61 -0.40 -13.19
N ALA A 28 -13.99 0.71 -12.79
CA ALA A 28 -12.91 0.70 -11.79
C ALA A 28 -13.42 0.20 -10.42
N LEU A 29 -14.61 0.61 -10.00
CA LEU A 29 -15.25 0.13 -8.77
C LEU A 29 -15.55 -1.37 -8.85
N ALA A 30 -16.08 -1.86 -9.97
CA ALA A 30 -16.32 -3.29 -10.18
C ALA A 30 -15.02 -4.11 -10.09
N LEU A 31 -13.94 -3.63 -10.71
CA LEU A 31 -12.62 -4.25 -10.60
C LEU A 31 -12.10 -4.27 -9.16
N ALA A 32 -12.25 -3.16 -8.42
CA ALA A 32 -11.86 -3.09 -7.02
C ALA A 32 -12.65 -4.07 -6.13
N VAL A 33 -13.97 -4.20 -6.37
CA VAL A 33 -14.82 -5.17 -5.67
C VAL A 33 -14.44 -6.62 -6.02
N ILE A 34 -14.09 -6.90 -7.26
CA ILE A 34 -13.59 -8.23 -7.70
C ILE A 34 -12.26 -8.55 -6.99
N ALA A 35 -11.32 -7.60 -6.97
CA ALA A 35 -10.04 -7.76 -6.27
C ALA A 35 -10.25 -8.03 -4.77
N LEU A 36 -11.08 -7.22 -4.11
CA LEU A 36 -11.42 -7.42 -2.69
C LEU A 36 -12.12 -8.76 -2.46
N ARG A 37 -13.06 -9.15 -3.33
CA ARG A 37 -13.76 -10.44 -3.24
C ARG A 37 -12.77 -11.59 -3.21
N HIS A 38 -11.77 -11.55 -4.09
CA HIS A 38 -10.72 -12.56 -4.20
C HIS A 38 -9.83 -12.61 -2.97
N VAL A 39 -9.36 -11.46 -2.47
CA VAL A 39 -8.57 -11.38 -1.24
C VAL A 39 -9.35 -11.98 -0.06
N VAL A 40 -10.63 -11.64 0.08
CA VAL A 40 -11.49 -12.16 1.16
C VAL A 40 -11.89 -13.63 0.94
N ALA A 41 -11.77 -14.16 -0.29
CA ALA A 41 -12.05 -15.57 -0.60
C ALA A 41 -10.93 -16.54 -0.25
N THR A 42 -9.71 -16.02 -0.08
CA THR A 42 -8.47 -16.81 -0.03
C THR A 42 -7.78 -16.59 1.31
N GLU A 43 -6.68 -17.30 1.56
CA GLU A 43 -5.88 -17.11 2.78
C GLU A 43 -5.28 -15.70 2.85
N ARG A 44 -5.23 -14.98 1.73
CA ARG A 44 -4.83 -13.58 1.65
C ARG A 44 -5.63 -12.66 2.56
N VAL A 45 -6.85 -13.05 2.95
CA VAL A 45 -7.66 -12.34 3.94
C VAL A 45 -6.95 -12.18 5.29
N ALA A 46 -6.07 -13.14 5.65
CA ALA A 46 -5.27 -13.06 6.86
C ALA A 46 -4.39 -11.82 6.85
N LEU A 47 -3.75 -11.50 5.71
CA LEU A 47 -3.01 -10.24 5.55
C LEU A 47 -3.91 -9.03 5.60
N LEU A 48 -5.08 -9.05 4.97
CA LEU A 48 -5.95 -7.87 4.97
C LEU A 48 -6.47 -7.51 6.37
N TRP A 49 -6.85 -8.51 7.18
CA TRP A 49 -7.58 -8.28 8.42
C TRP A 49 -6.84 -8.68 9.70
N TYR A 50 -5.96 -9.67 9.69
CA TYR A 50 -5.49 -10.31 10.94
C TYR A 50 -3.97 -10.23 11.13
N ASP A 51 -3.23 -9.88 10.08
CA ASP A 51 -1.80 -9.72 10.17
C ASP A 51 -1.42 -8.56 11.08
N GLY A 52 -0.36 -8.78 11.88
CA GLY A 52 0.12 -7.83 12.87
C GLY A 52 0.40 -6.47 12.25
N ASP A 53 1.05 -6.41 11.09
CA ASP A 53 1.36 -5.12 10.44
C ASP A 53 0.08 -4.42 9.99
N SER A 54 -0.82 -5.14 9.33
CA SER A 54 -2.07 -4.59 8.77
C SER A 54 -2.98 -3.96 9.79
N VAL A 55 -3.03 -4.50 11.02
CA VAL A 55 -3.88 -3.99 12.09
C VAL A 55 -3.28 -2.79 12.84
N LEU A 56 -2.14 -2.25 12.41
CA LEU A 56 -1.54 -1.05 13.00
C LEU A 56 -2.50 0.14 13.03
N LEU A 57 -3.08 0.52 11.89
CA LEU A 57 -3.97 1.69 11.84
C LEU A 57 -5.23 1.50 12.69
N PRO A 58 -5.87 0.31 12.70
CA PRO A 58 -6.86 -0.04 13.72
C PRO A 58 -6.40 0.16 15.17
N LEU A 59 -5.19 -0.29 15.52
CA LEU A 59 -4.65 -0.15 16.88
C LEU A 59 -4.37 1.31 17.25
N VAL A 60 -3.85 2.11 16.30
CA VAL A 60 -3.69 3.57 16.48
C VAL A 60 -5.04 4.22 16.75
N HIS A 61 -6.06 3.89 15.96
CA HIS A 61 -7.42 4.40 16.17
C HIS A 61 -7.98 3.97 17.53
N ARG A 62 -7.74 2.72 17.97
CA ARG A 62 -8.15 2.23 19.30
C ARG A 62 -7.43 2.97 20.43
N SER A 63 -6.11 3.18 20.33
CA SER A 63 -5.33 3.97 21.30
C SER A 63 -5.91 5.39 21.45
N MET A 64 -6.25 6.04 20.34
CA MET A 64 -6.92 7.34 20.34
C MET A 64 -8.30 7.30 21.02
N GLN A 65 -9.09 6.25 20.79
CA GLN A 65 -10.41 6.07 21.42
C GLN A 65 -10.31 5.82 22.93
N LEU A 66 -9.26 5.11 23.36
CA LEU A 66 -8.97 4.85 24.77
C LEU A 66 -8.35 6.06 25.49
N GLY A 67 -8.01 7.14 24.76
CA GLY A 67 -7.39 8.33 25.33
C GLY A 67 -5.97 8.09 25.85
N GLN A 68 -5.27 7.09 25.30
CA GLN A 68 -3.89 6.78 25.69
C GLN A 68 -2.94 7.92 25.28
N PRO A 69 -1.89 8.20 26.08
CA PRO A 69 -0.82 9.09 25.66
C PRO A 69 -0.23 8.61 24.33
N PHE A 70 -0.03 9.52 23.38
CA PHE A 70 0.45 9.14 22.05
C PHE A 70 1.97 8.93 22.06
N GLU A 71 2.42 7.76 22.52
CA GLU A 71 3.83 7.41 22.71
C GLU A 71 4.20 6.20 21.83
N TRP A 72 3.84 6.29 20.55
CA TRP A 72 3.97 5.19 19.61
C TRP A 72 5.42 4.94 19.18
N ALA A 73 5.89 3.70 19.35
CA ALA A 73 7.12 3.21 18.75
C ALA A 73 6.84 2.64 17.35
N MET A 74 6.75 3.50 16.33
CA MET A 74 6.48 3.13 14.93
C MET A 74 7.70 2.52 14.24
N SER A 75 7.50 1.87 13.09
CA SER A 75 8.59 1.51 12.17
C SER A 75 9.22 2.78 11.55
N PRO A 76 10.29 2.67 10.75
CA PRO A 76 10.74 3.81 9.94
C PRO A 76 9.64 4.38 9.02
N ALA A 77 8.63 3.60 8.66
CA ALA A 77 7.39 4.16 8.14
C ALA A 77 6.47 4.54 9.31
N LEU A 78 6.16 5.83 9.40
CA LEU A 78 5.25 6.42 10.40
C LEU A 78 3.78 6.38 9.93
N PHE A 79 3.55 6.21 8.63
CA PHE A 79 2.23 6.07 7.99
C PHE A 79 1.26 7.26 8.18
N PHE A 80 1.73 8.41 8.68
CA PHE A 80 0.91 9.62 8.88
C PHE A 80 0.38 10.24 7.59
N PHE A 81 0.99 9.95 6.43
CA PHE A 81 0.51 10.42 5.14
C PHE A 81 0.73 9.41 4.00
N PRO A 82 -0.28 9.20 3.12
CA PRO A 82 -1.70 9.48 3.30
C PRO A 82 -2.46 8.41 4.13
N GLU A 83 -1.79 7.35 4.59
CA GLU A 83 -2.46 6.11 5.01
C GLU A 83 -3.33 6.27 6.26
N LEU A 84 -2.80 6.84 7.35
CA LEU A 84 -3.56 7.04 8.58
C LEU A 84 -4.81 7.93 8.34
N PRO A 85 -4.72 9.12 7.71
CA PRO A 85 -5.92 9.90 7.38
C PRO A 85 -6.97 9.14 6.58
N VAL A 86 -6.56 8.37 5.56
CA VAL A 86 -7.50 7.58 4.75
C VAL A 86 -8.18 6.50 5.59
N TYR A 87 -7.42 5.81 6.46
CA TYR A 87 -7.98 4.81 7.37
C TYR A 87 -8.98 5.44 8.34
N LEU A 88 -8.63 6.56 8.98
CA LEU A 88 -9.53 7.25 9.92
C LEU A 88 -10.84 7.69 9.23
N LEU A 89 -10.77 8.20 7.99
CA LEU A 89 -11.96 8.53 7.21
C LEU A 89 -12.83 7.30 6.91
N CYS A 90 -12.23 6.14 6.68
CA CYS A 90 -12.98 4.89 6.51
C CYS A 90 -13.60 4.43 7.82
N ALA A 91 -12.87 4.53 8.93
CA ALA A 91 -13.33 4.17 10.26
C ALA A 91 -14.52 5.04 10.72
N LEU A 92 -14.57 6.31 10.31
CA LEU A 92 -15.69 7.21 10.62
C LEU A 92 -17.03 6.78 10.01
N VAL A 93 -17.02 6.01 8.91
CA VAL A 93 -18.23 5.61 8.16
C VAL A 93 -18.49 4.10 8.22
N THR A 94 -17.77 3.38 9.07
CA THR A 94 -17.85 1.91 9.21
C THR A 94 -17.99 1.53 10.68
N GLY A 95 -18.48 0.31 10.96
CA GLY A 95 -18.74 -0.17 12.32
C GLY A 95 -17.65 -1.06 12.91
N THR A 96 -16.77 -1.63 12.08
CA THR A 96 -15.70 -2.53 12.55
C THR A 96 -14.37 -2.26 11.82
N PRO A 97 -13.22 -2.63 12.39
CA PRO A 97 -11.94 -2.47 11.70
C PRO A 97 -11.88 -3.21 10.36
N GLN A 98 -12.47 -4.41 10.25
CA GLN A 98 -12.51 -5.16 8.98
C GLN A 98 -13.26 -4.39 7.88
N GLN A 99 -14.36 -3.73 8.24
CA GLN A 99 -15.12 -2.88 7.30
C GLN A 99 -14.29 -1.66 6.86
N ALA A 100 -13.61 -1.01 7.80
CA ALA A 100 -12.73 0.12 7.51
C ALA A 100 -11.57 -0.28 6.57
N LEU A 101 -10.92 -1.42 6.84
CA LEU A 101 -9.82 -1.96 6.04
C LEU A 101 -10.29 -2.33 4.62
N ALA A 102 -11.45 -2.99 4.50
CA ALA A 102 -12.03 -3.34 3.21
C ALA A 102 -12.39 -2.09 2.38
N LEU A 103 -13.01 -1.07 3.01
CA LEU A 103 -13.32 0.19 2.34
C LEU A 103 -12.05 0.93 1.90
N ASN A 104 -11.01 0.95 2.75
CA ASN A 104 -9.73 1.55 2.44
C ASN A 104 -9.13 0.93 1.16
N GLY A 105 -9.04 -0.41 1.09
CA GLY A 105 -8.51 -1.09 -0.10
C GLY A 105 -9.27 -0.77 -1.40
N VAL A 106 -10.60 -0.65 -1.34
CA VAL A 106 -11.41 -0.22 -2.50
C VAL A 106 -11.08 1.21 -2.90
N LEU A 107 -11.01 2.14 -1.94
CA LEU A 107 -10.68 3.54 -2.21
C LEU A 107 -9.27 3.71 -2.79
N VAL A 108 -8.31 2.90 -2.37
CA VAL A 108 -6.95 2.92 -2.92
C VAL A 108 -6.94 2.53 -4.39
N LEU A 109 -7.64 1.46 -4.79
CA LEU A 109 -7.73 1.08 -6.21
C LEU A 109 -8.44 2.13 -7.06
N LEU A 110 -9.44 2.82 -6.50
CA LEU A 110 -10.08 3.97 -7.16
C LEU A 110 -9.13 5.17 -7.27
N ALA A 111 -8.27 5.40 -6.27
CA ALA A 111 -7.24 6.43 -6.33
C ALA A 111 -6.19 6.10 -7.40
N VAL A 112 -5.76 4.83 -7.51
CA VAL A 112 -4.90 4.36 -8.61
C VAL A 112 -5.57 4.62 -9.96
N TYR A 113 -6.86 4.28 -10.12
CA TYR A 113 -7.62 4.61 -11.33
C TYR A 113 -7.57 6.11 -11.65
N ALA A 114 -7.84 6.97 -10.65
CA ALA A 114 -7.86 8.42 -10.83
C ALA A 114 -6.49 8.98 -11.23
N LEU A 115 -5.41 8.48 -10.65
CA LEU A 115 -4.04 8.89 -10.97
C LEU A 115 -3.62 8.43 -12.36
N VAL A 116 -3.94 7.18 -12.74
CA VAL A 116 -3.70 6.68 -14.11
C VAL A 116 -4.56 7.45 -15.12
N ARG A 117 -5.79 7.82 -14.75
CA ARG A 117 -6.69 8.68 -15.54
C ARG A 117 -6.11 10.07 -15.74
N ALA A 118 -5.47 10.63 -14.73
CA ALA A 118 -4.72 11.88 -14.82
C ALA A 118 -3.48 11.73 -15.71
N ALA A 119 -2.70 10.65 -15.58
CA ALA A 119 -1.57 10.37 -16.45
C ALA A 119 -1.99 10.25 -17.92
N ALA A 120 -3.11 9.57 -18.20
CA ALA A 120 -3.68 9.46 -19.55
C ALA A 120 -4.11 10.83 -20.12
N ASN A 121 -4.57 11.77 -19.28
CA ASN A 121 -4.84 13.14 -19.73
C ASN A 121 -3.58 13.90 -20.14
N GLU A 122 -2.47 13.65 -19.46
CA GLU A 122 -1.18 14.28 -19.74
C GLU A 122 -0.50 13.64 -20.96
N LEU A 123 -0.64 12.32 -21.13
CA LEU A 123 0.02 11.55 -22.20
C LEU A 123 -0.74 11.55 -23.53
N MET A 124 -2.07 11.57 -23.49
CA MET A 124 -2.91 11.38 -24.69
C MET A 124 -3.79 12.60 -25.01
N PRO A 125 -3.25 13.83 -25.14
CA PRO A 125 -4.06 15.03 -25.30
C PRO A 125 -4.91 15.04 -26.58
N SER A 126 -4.44 14.38 -27.65
CA SER A 126 -5.18 14.26 -28.92
C SER A 126 -6.11 13.04 -28.98
N ALA A 127 -6.17 12.23 -27.92
CA ALA A 127 -7.10 11.12 -27.82
C ALA A 127 -8.47 11.58 -27.28
N GLY A 128 -9.52 10.97 -27.85
CA GLY A 128 -10.87 11.14 -27.34
C GLY A 128 -10.96 10.67 -25.88
N ARG A 129 -11.90 11.26 -25.13
CA ARG A 129 -12.12 10.93 -23.71
C ARG A 129 -12.31 9.44 -23.45
N ALA A 130 -13.09 8.76 -24.29
CA ALA A 130 -13.33 7.32 -24.17
C ALA A 130 -12.04 6.51 -24.22
N ALA A 131 -11.09 6.84 -25.11
CA ALA A 131 -9.82 6.12 -25.20
C ALA A 131 -8.98 6.29 -23.92
N ARG A 132 -8.96 7.50 -23.34
CA ARG A 132 -8.28 7.75 -22.06
C ARG A 132 -8.91 6.95 -20.92
N ILE A 133 -10.24 6.94 -20.83
CA ILE A 133 -10.98 6.14 -19.84
C ILE A 133 -10.69 4.65 -20.00
N THR A 134 -10.75 4.13 -21.22
CA THR A 134 -10.49 2.72 -21.51
C THR A 134 -9.08 2.32 -21.10
N VAL A 135 -8.06 3.10 -21.46
CA VAL A 135 -6.67 2.79 -21.11
C VAL A 135 -6.49 2.80 -19.59
N SER A 136 -7.08 3.76 -18.88
CA SER A 136 -7.03 3.80 -17.42
C SER A 136 -7.73 2.61 -16.76
N ALA A 137 -8.88 2.19 -17.30
CA ALA A 137 -9.58 0.99 -16.82
C ALA A 137 -8.78 -0.29 -17.11
N VAL A 138 -8.10 -0.37 -18.26
CA VAL A 138 -7.21 -1.50 -18.61
C VAL A 138 -6.02 -1.59 -17.65
N SER A 139 -5.42 -0.47 -17.24
CA SER A 139 -4.36 -0.47 -16.22
C SER A 139 -4.84 -1.03 -14.89
N VAL A 140 -6.04 -0.65 -14.42
CA VAL A 140 -6.61 -1.20 -13.19
C VAL A 140 -6.98 -2.67 -13.36
N ALA A 141 -7.49 -3.06 -14.53
CA ALA A 141 -7.77 -4.46 -14.85
C ALA A 141 -6.50 -5.30 -14.83
N PHE A 142 -5.37 -4.77 -15.30
CA PHE A 142 -4.07 -5.44 -15.21
C PHE A 142 -3.64 -5.70 -13.77
N VAL A 143 -3.76 -4.71 -12.87
CA VAL A 143 -3.51 -4.92 -11.42
C VAL A 143 -4.50 -5.94 -10.85
N THR A 144 -5.78 -5.86 -11.22
CA THR A 144 -6.81 -6.78 -10.74
C THR A 144 -6.51 -8.22 -11.17
N LEU A 145 -6.04 -8.43 -12.41
CA LEU A 145 -5.62 -9.75 -12.89
C LEU A 145 -4.43 -10.29 -12.08
N LEU A 146 -3.47 -9.45 -11.70
CA LEU A 146 -2.40 -9.86 -10.79
C LEU A 146 -2.96 -10.24 -9.42
N VAL A 147 -3.84 -9.42 -8.82
CA VAL A 147 -4.49 -9.76 -7.54
C VAL A 147 -5.21 -11.11 -7.61
N LEU A 148 -5.91 -11.40 -8.71
CA LEU A 148 -6.61 -12.68 -8.90
C LEU A 148 -5.69 -13.91 -8.97
N THR A 149 -4.38 -13.70 -9.09
CA THR A 149 -3.38 -14.78 -9.04
C THR A 149 -2.79 -14.97 -7.64
N GLU A 150 -3.11 -14.12 -6.67
CA GLU A 150 -2.46 -14.06 -5.36
C GLU A 150 -3.39 -14.60 -4.27
N SER A 151 -2.93 -15.56 -3.48
CA SER A 151 -3.80 -16.25 -2.52
C SER A 151 -3.16 -16.60 -1.18
N SER A 152 -1.85 -16.42 -1.01
CA SER A 152 -1.10 -16.82 0.19
C SER A 152 -1.36 -15.89 1.37
N GLY A 153 -1.45 -16.44 2.58
CA GLY A 153 -1.62 -15.67 3.81
C GLY A 153 -0.37 -14.96 4.34
N THR A 154 0.70 -14.85 3.54
CA THR A 154 2.00 -14.29 3.97
C THR A 154 2.43 -13.07 3.14
N ALA A 155 2.99 -12.08 3.84
CA ALA A 155 3.62 -10.91 3.24
C ALA A 155 4.97 -11.23 2.60
N THR A 156 5.57 -12.36 2.95
CA THR A 156 6.88 -12.80 2.48
C THR A 156 6.72 -13.65 1.22
N SER A 157 6.12 -13.07 0.18
CA SER A 157 5.89 -13.70 -1.12
C SER A 157 5.99 -12.71 -2.26
N LEU A 158 6.10 -13.19 -3.50
CA LEU A 158 6.03 -12.36 -4.72
C LEU A 158 4.59 -12.05 -5.14
N GLU A 159 3.65 -12.13 -4.20
CA GLU A 159 2.27 -11.68 -4.36
C GLU A 159 2.22 -10.19 -3.97
N LEU A 160 2.50 -9.30 -4.92
CA LEU A 160 2.74 -7.88 -4.64
C LEU A 160 1.52 -6.99 -4.92
N ALA A 161 0.61 -7.40 -5.81
CA ALA A 161 -0.47 -6.54 -6.29
C ALA A 161 -1.56 -6.35 -5.23
N SER A 162 -1.88 -7.39 -4.47
CA SER A 162 -2.89 -7.37 -3.41
C SER A 162 -2.48 -6.50 -2.21
N LEU A 163 -1.18 -6.24 -2.04
CA LEU A 163 -0.66 -5.36 -0.99
C LEU A 163 -1.20 -3.93 -1.12
N LEU A 164 -1.59 -3.49 -2.32
CA LEU A 164 -2.27 -2.22 -2.55
C LEU A 164 -3.61 -2.10 -1.80
N LEU A 165 -4.25 -3.24 -1.47
CA LEU A 165 -5.50 -3.25 -0.71
C LEU A 165 -5.25 -3.23 0.81
N THR A 166 -4.01 -3.46 1.24
CA THR A 166 -3.66 -3.70 2.64
C THR A 166 -2.99 -2.47 3.24
N THR A 167 -3.51 -2.01 4.38
CA THR A 167 -2.92 -0.88 5.10
C THR A 167 -1.55 -1.21 5.64
N THR A 168 -0.65 -0.22 5.70
CA THR A 168 0.75 -0.34 6.12
C THR A 168 1.68 -1.11 5.17
N TYR A 169 1.14 -1.63 4.07
CA TYR A 169 1.91 -2.17 2.96
C TYR A 169 2.06 -1.11 1.85
N TYR A 170 2.53 0.07 2.27
CA TYR A 170 3.12 1.12 1.43
C TYR A 170 2.29 1.67 0.26
N TYR A 171 0.98 1.39 0.19
CA TYR A 171 0.12 1.96 -0.85
C TYR A 171 0.17 3.50 -0.87
N GLY A 172 0.42 4.12 0.30
CA GLY A 172 0.56 5.56 0.40
C GLY A 172 1.72 6.11 -0.43
N VAL A 173 2.85 5.38 -0.46
CA VAL A 173 4.01 5.72 -1.27
C VAL A 173 3.73 5.44 -2.74
N VAL A 174 3.01 4.37 -3.08
CA VAL A 174 2.58 4.08 -4.46
C VAL A 174 1.71 5.21 -5.01
N LEU A 175 0.73 5.69 -4.25
CA LEU A 175 -0.13 6.81 -4.65
C LEU A 175 0.70 8.09 -4.85
N ALA A 176 1.63 8.38 -3.95
CA ALA A 176 2.55 9.52 -4.07
C ALA A 176 3.47 9.40 -5.30
N MET A 177 3.96 8.19 -5.62
CA MET A 177 4.77 7.91 -6.79
C MET A 177 4.01 8.19 -8.10
N LEU A 178 2.78 7.67 -8.20
CA LEU A 178 1.92 7.91 -9.37
C LEU A 178 1.52 9.39 -9.49
N GLY A 179 1.18 10.05 -8.37
CA GLY A 179 0.87 11.47 -8.32
C GLY A 179 2.05 12.35 -8.75
N THR A 180 3.24 12.02 -8.28
CA THR A 180 4.50 12.68 -8.68
C THR A 180 4.74 12.53 -10.17
N ALA A 181 4.57 11.33 -10.72
CA ALA A 181 4.69 11.12 -12.15
C ALA A 181 3.71 11.98 -12.95
N VAL A 182 2.44 12.08 -12.53
CA VAL A 182 1.43 12.94 -13.18
C VAL A 182 1.87 14.41 -13.20
N LEU A 183 2.36 14.93 -12.08
CA LEU A 183 2.82 16.32 -11.96
C LEU A 183 4.03 16.59 -12.86
N VAL A 184 4.99 15.66 -12.90
CA VAL A 184 6.16 15.72 -13.79
C VAL A 184 5.72 15.70 -15.26
N LEU A 185 4.85 14.77 -15.64
CA LEU A 185 4.33 14.66 -17.00
C LEU A 185 3.61 15.93 -17.44
N ARG A 186 2.87 16.56 -16.53
CA ARG A 186 2.19 17.83 -16.80
C ARG A 186 3.16 18.96 -17.10
N ALA A 187 4.20 19.13 -16.28
CA ALA A 187 5.23 20.15 -16.49
C ALA A 187 6.02 19.90 -17.79
N VAL A 188 6.36 18.64 -18.09
CA VAL A 188 7.03 18.26 -19.34
C VAL A 188 6.14 18.55 -20.56
N ARG A 189 4.83 18.28 -20.47
CA ARG A 189 3.86 18.57 -21.55
C ARG A 189 3.78 20.05 -21.86
N LEU A 190 3.66 20.86 -20.80
CA LEU A 190 3.52 22.31 -20.92
C LEU A 190 4.85 23.01 -21.24
N GLY A 191 5.98 22.30 -21.14
CA GLY A 191 7.32 22.88 -21.29
C GLY A 191 7.70 23.86 -20.19
N ARG A 192 6.91 23.95 -19.11
CA ARG A 192 7.10 24.85 -17.97
C ARG A 192 6.60 24.20 -16.69
N ALA A 193 7.32 24.42 -15.60
CA ALA A 193 6.89 24.02 -14.27
C ALA A 193 6.19 25.21 -13.60
N SER A 194 4.85 25.19 -13.57
CA SER A 194 4.07 26.22 -12.88
C SER A 194 4.29 26.16 -11.37
N VAL A 195 4.22 27.29 -10.68
CA VAL A 195 4.35 27.38 -9.22
C VAL A 195 3.45 26.38 -8.50
N VAL A 196 2.18 26.25 -8.90
CA VAL A 196 1.24 25.29 -8.30
C VAL A 196 1.76 23.84 -8.39
N VAL A 197 2.31 23.45 -9.54
CA VAL A 197 2.88 22.10 -9.72
C VAL A 197 4.10 21.91 -8.82
N LEU A 198 4.97 22.92 -8.70
CA LEU A 198 6.15 22.84 -7.84
C LEU A 198 5.75 22.77 -6.36
N VAL A 199 4.81 23.58 -5.91
CA VAL A 199 4.31 23.56 -4.53
C VAL A 199 3.70 22.21 -4.19
N VAL A 200 2.77 21.71 -5.02
CA VAL A 200 2.13 20.41 -4.77
C VAL A 200 3.16 19.27 -4.81
N LEU A 201 4.10 19.30 -5.75
CA LEU A 201 5.17 18.31 -5.85
C LEU A 201 6.09 18.32 -4.63
N GLY A 202 6.47 19.51 -4.16
CA GLY A 202 7.29 19.69 -2.96
C GLY A 202 6.57 19.21 -1.70
N LEU A 203 5.27 19.50 -1.56
CA LEU A 203 4.45 19.04 -0.44
C LEU A 203 4.26 17.53 -0.46
N VAL A 204 4.00 16.92 -1.62
CA VAL A 204 3.93 15.45 -1.73
C VAL A 204 5.26 14.83 -1.35
N ALA A 205 6.39 15.33 -1.87
CA ALA A 205 7.71 14.83 -1.53
C ALA A 205 8.02 14.98 -0.02
N LEU A 206 7.72 16.13 0.57
CA LEU A 206 7.93 16.40 1.99
C LEU A 206 7.07 15.49 2.87
N CYS A 207 5.75 15.52 2.68
CA CYS A 207 4.82 14.77 3.52
C CYS A 207 5.02 13.25 3.38
N THR A 208 5.23 12.77 2.15
CA THR A 208 5.46 11.34 1.94
C THR A 208 6.84 10.92 2.45
N THR A 209 7.93 11.68 2.24
CA THR A 209 9.24 11.31 2.82
C THR A 209 9.23 11.36 4.35
N ALA A 210 8.58 12.36 4.95
CA ALA A 210 8.43 12.45 6.40
C ALA A 210 7.67 11.22 6.95
N SER A 211 6.57 10.85 6.31
CA SER A 211 5.75 9.67 6.65
C SER A 211 6.47 8.34 6.38
N ASN A 212 7.09 8.18 5.20
CA ASN A 212 7.70 6.94 4.74
C ASN A 212 8.90 7.23 3.82
N PRO A 213 10.14 6.88 4.24
CA PRO A 213 11.34 7.20 3.49
C PRO A 213 11.47 6.41 2.18
N LEU A 214 10.70 5.33 1.97
CA LEU A 214 10.67 4.57 0.71
C LEU A 214 10.22 5.42 -0.49
N TYR A 215 9.57 6.56 -0.27
CA TYR A 215 9.30 7.52 -1.34
C TYR A 215 10.55 7.91 -2.13
N VAL A 216 11.71 7.99 -1.46
CA VAL A 216 12.95 8.38 -2.11
C VAL A 216 13.42 7.35 -3.14
N PRO A 217 13.67 6.08 -2.78
CA PRO A 217 14.07 5.06 -3.76
C PRO A 217 12.96 4.72 -4.76
N TRP A 218 11.67 4.83 -4.39
CA TRP A 218 10.56 4.47 -5.29
C TRP A 218 10.16 5.59 -6.25
N SER A 219 10.35 6.86 -5.89
CA SER A 219 9.85 7.98 -6.69
C SER A 219 10.87 9.09 -6.85
N ALA A 220 11.35 9.68 -5.75
CA ALA A 220 12.17 10.90 -5.82
C ALA A 220 13.44 10.70 -6.66
N ALA A 221 14.22 9.66 -6.33
CA ALA A 221 15.46 9.34 -7.03
C ALA A 221 15.20 8.91 -8.49
N PRO A 222 14.25 7.99 -8.80
CA PRO A 222 13.90 7.68 -10.19
C PRO A 222 13.48 8.88 -11.03
N VAL A 223 12.73 9.84 -10.46
CA VAL A 223 12.34 11.08 -11.14
C VAL A 223 13.55 11.94 -11.45
N VAL A 224 14.42 12.17 -10.46
CA VAL A 224 15.64 12.97 -10.62
C VAL A 224 16.53 12.35 -11.70
N VAL A 225 16.81 11.04 -11.60
CA VAL A 225 17.64 10.31 -12.57
C VAL A 225 17.04 10.40 -13.97
N THR A 226 15.74 10.15 -14.11
CA THR A 226 15.05 10.20 -15.42
C THR A 226 15.13 11.59 -16.04
N LEU A 227 14.82 12.64 -15.28
CA LEU A 227 14.80 14.00 -15.80
C LEU A 227 16.19 14.53 -16.13
N VAL A 228 17.19 14.25 -15.28
CA VAL A 228 18.59 14.63 -15.53
C VAL A 228 19.12 13.91 -16.77
N LEU A 229 18.93 12.58 -16.86
CA LEU A 229 19.34 11.79 -18.02
C LEU A 229 18.74 12.35 -19.31
N LEU A 230 17.42 12.58 -19.33
CA LEU A 230 16.74 13.09 -20.53
C LEU A 230 17.08 14.56 -20.84
N ALA A 231 17.42 15.38 -19.85
CA ALA A 231 17.90 16.74 -20.06
C ALA A 231 19.32 16.77 -20.64
N VAL A 232 20.23 15.95 -20.11
CA VAL A 232 21.61 15.79 -20.63
C VAL A 232 21.59 15.29 -22.08
N LEU A 233 20.72 14.32 -22.38
CA LEU A 233 20.49 13.81 -23.73
C LEU A 233 19.67 14.78 -24.62
N ARG A 234 19.40 16.00 -24.14
CA ARG A 234 18.65 17.07 -24.82
C ARG A 234 17.27 16.65 -25.33
N ARG A 235 16.65 15.67 -24.67
CA ARG A 235 15.30 15.18 -24.97
C ARG A 235 14.21 15.94 -24.21
N VAL A 236 14.55 16.54 -23.08
CA VAL A 236 13.65 17.37 -22.25
C VAL A 236 14.32 18.73 -21.99
N PRO A 237 13.58 19.85 -21.93
CA PRO A 237 14.17 21.15 -21.59
C PRO A 237 14.79 21.14 -20.19
N TRP A 238 16.01 21.69 -20.08
CA TRP A 238 16.78 21.65 -18.84
C TRP A 238 16.11 22.42 -17.69
N ARG A 239 15.46 23.56 -17.96
CA ARG A 239 14.85 24.41 -16.91
C ARG A 239 13.73 23.68 -16.15
N PRO A 240 12.67 23.15 -16.81
CA PRO A 240 11.67 22.35 -16.09
C PRO A 240 12.26 21.11 -15.44
N ALA A 241 13.22 20.43 -16.08
CA ALA A 241 13.87 19.27 -15.49
C ALA A 241 14.57 19.63 -14.17
N LEU A 242 15.37 20.70 -14.15
CA LEU A 242 16.09 21.17 -12.97
C LEU A 242 15.14 21.67 -11.87
N LEU A 243 14.07 22.40 -12.23
CA LEU A 243 13.09 22.85 -11.25
C LEU A 243 12.33 21.69 -10.60
N LEU A 244 11.90 20.71 -11.38
CA LEU A 244 11.19 19.52 -10.87
C LEU A 244 12.12 18.66 -10.02
N SER A 245 13.32 18.34 -10.52
CA SER A 245 14.33 17.57 -9.77
C SER A 245 14.70 18.28 -8.48
N GLY A 246 15.02 19.58 -8.53
CA GLY A 246 15.34 20.37 -7.35
C GLY A 246 14.20 20.42 -6.34
N THR A 247 12.95 20.56 -6.80
CA THR A 247 11.77 20.58 -5.91
C THR A 247 11.57 19.26 -5.19
N VAL A 248 11.68 18.14 -5.90
CA VAL A 248 11.52 16.81 -5.30
C VAL A 248 12.67 16.52 -4.33
N THR A 249 13.90 16.86 -4.71
CA THR A 249 15.06 16.72 -3.82
C THR A 249 14.91 17.57 -2.55
N VAL A 250 14.58 18.86 -2.68
CA VAL A 250 14.39 19.75 -1.53
C VAL A 250 13.21 19.28 -0.66
N GLY A 251 12.09 18.89 -1.27
CA GLY A 251 10.94 18.35 -0.54
C GLY A 251 11.31 17.10 0.26
N SER A 252 12.02 16.14 -0.34
CA SER A 252 12.48 14.94 0.36
C SER A 252 13.52 15.23 1.45
N LEU A 253 14.46 16.16 1.21
CA LEU A 253 15.41 16.60 2.24
C LEU A 253 14.70 17.24 3.43
N LEU A 254 13.73 18.13 3.18
CA LEU A 254 12.89 18.69 4.23
C LEU A 254 12.07 17.61 4.94
N GLY A 255 11.58 16.60 4.21
CA GLY A 255 10.92 15.44 4.80
C GLY A 255 11.80 14.69 5.79
N TYR A 256 13.08 14.45 5.46
CA TYR A 256 14.03 13.87 6.41
C TYR A 256 14.31 14.79 7.60
N LEU A 257 14.40 16.10 7.38
CA LEU A 257 14.58 17.06 8.49
C LEU A 257 13.38 17.07 9.44
N VAL A 258 12.15 16.96 8.93
CA VAL A 258 10.94 16.82 9.74
C VAL A 258 10.95 15.53 10.56
N ARG A 259 11.68 14.49 10.14
CA ARG A 259 11.79 13.24 10.91
C ARG A 259 12.71 13.35 12.13
N ILE A 260 13.58 14.35 12.20
CA ILE A 260 14.46 14.58 13.36
C ILE A 260 13.64 14.80 14.64
N PRO A 261 12.69 15.76 14.71
CA PRO A 261 11.83 15.89 15.88
C PRO A 261 10.86 14.72 16.08
N LEU A 262 10.67 13.86 15.09
CA LEU A 262 9.84 12.64 15.17
C LEU A 262 10.65 11.39 15.55
N GLN A 263 11.94 11.53 15.86
CA GLN A 263 12.81 10.42 16.26
C GLN A 263 12.25 9.58 17.43
N PRO A 264 11.61 10.16 18.47
CA PRO A 264 11.00 9.37 19.56
C PRO A 264 10.05 8.26 19.04
N PHE A 265 9.36 8.55 17.93
CA PHE A 265 8.40 7.64 17.32
C PHE A 265 9.03 6.57 16.41
N VAL A 266 10.32 6.63 16.10
CA VAL A 266 10.97 5.67 15.17
C VAL A 266 11.70 4.60 15.97
N SER A 267 11.33 3.33 15.75
CA SER A 267 11.83 2.22 16.57
C SER A 267 13.13 1.58 16.11
N LEU A 268 13.43 1.61 14.81
CA LEU A 268 14.64 1.00 14.24
C LEU A 268 15.59 2.05 13.66
N ASP A 269 16.88 1.84 13.91
CA ASP A 269 17.96 2.59 13.26
C ASP A 269 18.03 2.20 11.77
N PRO A 270 18.14 3.17 10.83
CA PRO A 270 18.31 2.89 9.40
C PRO A 270 19.44 1.90 9.07
N SER A 271 20.49 1.81 9.90
CA SER A 271 21.61 0.88 9.72
C SER A 271 21.19 -0.60 9.79
N THR A 272 20.10 -0.94 10.47
CA THR A 272 19.58 -2.32 10.49
C THR A 272 19.02 -2.78 9.14
N TYR A 273 18.68 -1.86 8.25
CA TYR A 273 18.09 -2.17 6.95
C TYR A 273 19.11 -2.34 5.83
N VAL A 274 20.33 -1.83 5.98
CA VAL A 274 21.34 -1.81 4.92
C VAL A 274 22.45 -2.79 5.27
N GLN A 275 22.38 -3.98 4.69
CA GLN A 275 23.31 -5.09 4.89
C GLN A 275 23.89 -5.57 3.55
N PRO A 276 24.76 -4.79 2.88
CA PRO A 276 25.27 -5.13 1.55
C PRO A 276 26.04 -6.46 1.51
N SER A 277 26.58 -6.90 2.65
CA SER A 277 27.21 -8.23 2.80
C SER A 277 26.25 -9.38 2.48
N ARG A 278 24.94 -9.19 2.64
CA ARG A 278 23.89 -10.20 2.39
C ARG A 278 23.32 -10.13 0.97
N ALA A 279 23.92 -9.36 0.05
CA ALA A 279 23.37 -9.20 -1.30
C ALA A 279 23.22 -10.53 -2.06
N VAL A 280 24.17 -11.46 -1.90
CA VAL A 280 24.10 -12.79 -2.55
C VAL A 280 22.99 -13.64 -1.93
N GLU A 281 22.88 -13.66 -0.61
CA GLU A 281 21.80 -14.36 0.12
C GLU A 281 20.43 -13.80 -0.29
N THR A 282 20.32 -12.48 -0.39
CA THR A 282 19.10 -11.79 -0.84
C THR A 282 18.73 -12.20 -2.25
N LEU A 283 19.70 -12.30 -3.17
CA LEU A 283 19.44 -12.77 -4.52
C LEU A 283 18.94 -14.22 -4.53
N GLN A 284 19.54 -15.10 -3.74
CA GLN A 284 19.10 -16.50 -3.57
C GLN A 284 17.70 -16.58 -2.98
N PHE A 285 17.40 -15.74 -1.99
CA PHE A 285 16.08 -15.64 -1.38
C PHE A 285 14.99 -15.26 -2.41
N PHE A 286 15.24 -14.25 -3.25
CA PHE A 286 14.29 -13.88 -4.31
C PHE A 286 14.17 -14.93 -5.42
N ALA A 287 15.25 -15.66 -5.72
CA ALA A 287 15.19 -16.80 -6.64
C ALA A 287 14.30 -17.90 -6.06
N ALA A 288 14.49 -18.27 -4.79
CA ALA A 288 13.66 -19.24 -4.09
C ALA A 288 12.18 -18.82 -4.02
N LEU A 289 11.89 -17.54 -3.76
CA LEU A 289 10.50 -17.03 -3.81
C LEU A 289 9.90 -17.10 -5.22
N THR A 290 10.70 -16.93 -6.26
CA THR A 290 10.25 -17.08 -7.65
C THR A 290 9.90 -18.54 -7.94
N ASP A 291 10.71 -19.49 -7.48
CA ASP A 291 10.45 -20.92 -7.62
C ASP A 291 9.18 -21.34 -6.85
N VAL A 292 9.01 -20.86 -5.62
CA VAL A 292 7.78 -21.08 -4.83
C VAL A 292 6.56 -20.52 -5.56
N ARG A 293 6.67 -19.32 -6.14
CA ARG A 293 5.59 -18.71 -6.90
C ARG A 293 5.26 -19.51 -8.17
N ALA A 294 6.26 -19.99 -8.90
CA ALA A 294 6.09 -20.84 -10.08
C ALA A 294 5.55 -22.26 -9.74
N GLY A 295 5.49 -22.64 -8.47
CA GLY A 295 4.95 -23.93 -8.03
C GLY A 295 3.44 -24.13 -8.26
N THR A 296 2.72 -23.12 -8.76
CA THR A 296 1.27 -23.20 -9.01
C THR A 296 0.89 -22.54 -10.35
N ALA A 297 -0.17 -23.01 -11.01
CA ALA A 297 -0.64 -22.43 -12.27
C ALA A 297 -1.09 -20.96 -12.14
N ALA A 298 -1.67 -20.59 -10.99
CA ALA A 298 -2.00 -19.20 -10.69
C ALA A 298 -0.73 -18.37 -10.55
N GLY A 299 0.29 -18.89 -9.88
CA GLY A 299 1.57 -18.20 -9.73
C GLY A 299 2.35 -18.06 -11.02
N ASP A 300 2.33 -19.04 -11.92
CA ASP A 300 2.86 -18.92 -13.28
C ASP A 300 2.16 -17.80 -14.06
N ALA A 301 0.82 -17.74 -13.98
CA ALA A 301 0.06 -16.65 -14.60
C ALA A 301 0.44 -15.28 -14.01
N GLY A 302 0.65 -15.21 -12.69
CA GLY A 302 1.11 -14.01 -12.00
C GLY A 302 2.50 -13.56 -12.45
N LEU A 303 3.48 -14.47 -12.48
CA LEU A 303 4.83 -14.21 -12.97
C LEU A 303 4.83 -13.78 -14.45
N PHE A 304 4.01 -14.43 -15.28
CA PHE A 304 3.84 -14.04 -16.68
C PHE A 304 3.27 -12.62 -16.80
N LEU A 305 2.26 -12.26 -16.01
CA LEU A 305 1.70 -10.90 -16.00
C LEU A 305 2.73 -9.86 -15.54
N MET A 306 3.51 -10.15 -14.49
CA MET A 306 4.61 -9.28 -14.04
C MET A 306 5.65 -9.10 -15.16
N PHE A 307 6.03 -10.20 -15.82
CA PHE A 307 6.94 -10.17 -16.96
C PHE A 307 6.38 -9.33 -18.13
N VAL A 308 5.10 -9.46 -18.45
CA VAL A 308 4.42 -8.59 -19.44
C VAL A 308 4.52 -7.12 -19.03
N GLY A 309 4.33 -6.78 -17.74
CA GLY A 309 4.51 -5.42 -17.23
C GLY A 309 5.94 -4.88 -17.45
N VAL A 310 6.95 -5.70 -17.19
CA VAL A 310 8.36 -5.37 -17.45
C VAL A 310 8.62 -5.21 -18.95
N LEU A 311 8.11 -6.12 -19.78
CA LEU A 311 8.25 -6.06 -21.24
C LEU A 311 7.59 -4.81 -21.83
N VAL A 312 6.41 -4.43 -21.36
CA VAL A 312 5.74 -3.18 -21.77
C VAL A 312 6.61 -1.98 -21.40
N THR A 313 7.24 -2.00 -20.23
CA THR A 313 8.11 -0.92 -19.76
C THR A 313 9.40 -0.80 -20.59
N VAL A 314 10.12 -1.91 -20.76
CA VAL A 314 11.37 -1.96 -21.55
C VAL A 314 11.07 -1.71 -23.03
N GLY A 315 10.15 -2.48 -23.61
CA GLY A 315 9.77 -2.39 -25.01
C GLY A 315 9.16 -1.04 -25.37
N GLY A 316 8.32 -0.48 -24.49
CA GLY A 316 7.78 0.87 -24.64
C GLY A 316 8.86 1.94 -24.64
N THR A 317 9.87 1.81 -23.78
CA THR A 317 11.03 2.71 -23.75
C THR A 317 11.84 2.64 -25.04
N VAL A 318 12.19 1.43 -25.48
CA VAL A 318 12.92 1.20 -26.73
C VAL A 318 12.13 1.75 -27.92
N TRP A 319 10.83 1.51 -27.97
CA TRP A 319 9.97 1.99 -29.04
C TRP A 319 9.88 3.53 -29.06
N ALA A 320 9.58 4.15 -27.91
CA ALA A 320 9.53 5.60 -27.74
C ALA A 320 10.86 6.27 -28.18
N TRP A 321 11.99 5.65 -27.82
CA TRP A 321 13.31 6.12 -28.18
C TRP A 321 13.54 6.12 -29.69
N ARG A 322 13.23 4.99 -30.36
CA ARG A 322 13.43 4.80 -31.80
C ARG A 322 12.57 5.74 -32.65
N VAL A 323 11.29 5.91 -32.31
CA VAL A 323 10.35 6.70 -33.14
C VAL A 323 10.38 8.20 -32.87
N ARG A 324 11.29 8.66 -31.97
CA ARG A 324 11.41 10.06 -31.53
C ARG A 324 10.04 10.67 -31.17
N THR A 325 9.34 10.00 -30.27
CA THR A 325 8.00 10.40 -29.81
C THR A 325 8.02 11.71 -29.01
N ALA A 326 6.84 12.17 -28.59
CA ALA A 326 6.68 13.33 -27.72
C ALA A 326 7.45 13.14 -26.39
N ARG A 327 8.01 14.24 -25.87
CA ARG A 327 8.82 14.25 -24.63
C ARG A 327 8.09 13.61 -23.44
N THR A 328 6.79 13.85 -23.33
CA THR A 328 5.93 13.29 -22.28
C THR A 328 5.86 11.77 -22.33
N VAL A 329 5.68 11.21 -23.52
CA VAL A 329 5.64 9.75 -23.74
C VAL A 329 7.00 9.13 -23.43
N LEU A 330 8.10 9.80 -23.80
CA LEU A 330 9.44 9.32 -23.47
C LEU A 330 9.69 9.33 -21.95
N VAL A 331 9.28 10.39 -21.23
CA VAL A 331 9.38 10.41 -19.77
C VAL A 331 8.52 9.31 -19.13
N ALA A 332 7.30 9.10 -19.62
CA ALA A 332 6.39 8.08 -19.09
C ALA A 332 6.80 6.63 -19.38
N THR A 333 7.72 6.39 -20.31
CA THR A 333 8.30 5.05 -20.52
C THR A 333 9.60 4.87 -19.74
N VAL A 334 10.48 5.89 -19.73
CA VAL A 334 11.77 5.82 -19.03
C VAL A 334 11.59 5.83 -17.51
N LEU A 335 10.67 6.62 -16.96
CA LEU A 335 10.49 6.73 -15.50
C LEU A 335 10.11 5.38 -14.87
N PRO A 336 9.11 4.63 -15.37
CA PRO A 336 8.85 3.28 -14.89
C PRO A 336 10.04 2.34 -15.01
N LEU A 337 10.79 2.40 -16.12
CA LEU A 337 11.98 1.57 -16.31
C LEU A 337 13.02 1.83 -15.22
N VAL A 338 13.36 3.10 -14.98
CA VAL A 338 14.31 3.50 -13.93
C VAL A 338 13.79 3.06 -12.55
N THR A 339 12.49 3.20 -12.30
CA THR A 339 11.88 2.82 -11.02
C THR A 339 11.94 1.32 -10.77
N VAL A 340 11.56 0.50 -11.75
CA VAL A 340 11.62 -0.96 -11.66
C VAL A 340 13.06 -1.42 -11.45
N VAL A 341 14.00 -0.90 -12.23
CA VAL A 341 15.42 -1.24 -12.09
C VAL A 341 15.97 -0.83 -10.73
N ALA A 342 15.65 0.39 -10.26
CA ALA A 342 16.09 0.89 -8.97
C ALA A 342 15.53 0.07 -7.80
N ALA A 343 14.25 -0.31 -7.85
CA ALA A 343 13.64 -1.14 -6.80
C ALA A 343 14.24 -2.55 -6.79
N SER A 344 14.32 -3.21 -7.94
CA SER A 344 14.84 -4.59 -8.06
C SER A 344 16.32 -4.69 -7.69
N ILE A 345 17.16 -3.78 -8.19
CA ILE A 345 18.59 -3.78 -7.84
C ILE A 345 18.78 -3.28 -6.41
N GLY A 346 18.06 -2.25 -6.00
CA GLY A 346 18.19 -1.63 -4.68
C GLY A 346 17.94 -2.61 -3.54
N VAL A 347 16.87 -3.41 -3.62
CA VAL A 347 16.56 -4.45 -2.63
C VAL A 347 17.71 -5.44 -2.46
N VAL A 348 18.34 -5.87 -3.56
CA VAL A 348 19.48 -6.80 -3.53
C VAL A 348 20.72 -6.13 -2.97
N LEU A 349 21.06 -4.92 -3.43
CA LEU A 349 22.26 -4.19 -2.97
C LEU A 349 22.18 -3.81 -1.49
N VAL A 350 20.99 -3.56 -0.99
CA VAL A 350 20.72 -3.24 0.40
C VAL A 350 20.68 -4.50 1.27
N GLY A 351 20.61 -5.70 0.67
CA GLY A 351 20.59 -6.97 1.41
C GLY A 351 19.26 -7.22 2.12
N SER A 352 18.13 -6.81 1.51
CA SER A 352 16.81 -6.86 2.13
C SER A 352 16.00 -8.07 1.67
N GLU A 353 15.58 -8.92 2.61
CA GLU A 353 14.68 -10.06 2.37
C GLU A 353 13.20 -9.68 2.51
N THR A 354 12.83 -8.47 2.09
CA THR A 354 11.48 -7.92 2.26
C THR A 354 10.79 -7.74 0.89
N PRO A 355 10.04 -8.74 0.39
CA PRO A 355 9.49 -8.73 -0.97
C PRO A 355 8.56 -7.56 -1.28
N ARG A 356 7.80 -7.09 -0.30
CA ARG A 356 6.94 -5.89 -0.41
C ARG A 356 7.70 -4.63 -0.86
N TYR A 357 9.03 -4.58 -0.71
CA TYR A 357 9.83 -3.48 -1.29
C TYR A 357 9.88 -3.46 -2.83
N LEU A 358 9.43 -4.54 -3.49
CA LEU A 358 9.32 -4.67 -4.93
C LEU A 358 7.95 -4.28 -5.50
N GLU A 359 7.00 -3.76 -4.70
CA GLU A 359 5.72 -3.25 -5.21
C GLU A 359 5.82 -2.32 -6.45
N PRO A 360 6.87 -1.48 -6.63
CA PRO A 360 7.06 -0.71 -7.86
C PRO A 360 7.15 -1.55 -9.14
N VAL A 361 7.54 -2.83 -9.06
CA VAL A 361 7.58 -3.77 -10.19
C VAL A 361 6.19 -3.97 -10.79
N VAL A 362 5.13 -3.93 -9.97
CA VAL A 362 3.74 -4.10 -10.42
C VAL A 362 3.09 -2.75 -10.75
N THR A 363 3.42 -1.69 -10.00
CA THR A 363 2.70 -0.41 -10.06
C THR A 363 3.29 0.60 -11.04
N ALA A 364 4.61 0.64 -11.21
CA ALA A 364 5.25 1.55 -12.17
C ALA A 364 4.89 1.24 -13.63
N PRO A 365 4.76 -0.04 -14.08
CA PRO A 365 4.34 -0.38 -15.43
C PRO A 365 2.98 0.19 -15.85
N LEU A 366 2.11 0.59 -14.91
CA LEU A 366 0.83 1.21 -15.23
C LEU A 366 0.98 2.48 -16.05
N LEU A 367 2.03 3.28 -15.79
CA LEU A 367 2.35 4.47 -16.60
C LEU A 367 2.88 4.09 -17.99
N ALA A 368 3.70 3.04 -18.07
CA ALA A 368 4.22 2.53 -19.33
C ALA A 368 3.10 1.97 -20.22
N LEU A 369 2.09 1.28 -19.66
CA LEU A 369 0.91 0.83 -20.38
C LEU A 369 0.18 2.00 -21.06
N VAL A 370 -0.02 3.11 -20.36
CA VAL A 370 -0.64 4.32 -20.93
C VAL A 370 0.22 4.89 -22.05
N ALA A 371 1.53 4.96 -21.86
CA ALA A 371 2.46 5.49 -22.84
C ALA A 371 2.53 4.62 -24.12
N VAL A 372 2.54 3.29 -23.96
CA VAL A 372 2.51 2.33 -25.08
C VAL A 372 1.18 2.41 -25.82
N ALA A 373 0.05 2.58 -25.13
CA ALA A 373 -1.22 2.81 -25.80
C ALA A 373 -1.20 4.07 -26.68
N GLU A 374 -0.53 5.14 -26.25
CA GLU A 374 -0.33 6.35 -27.05
C GLU A 374 0.61 6.12 -28.25
N LEU A 375 1.71 5.37 -28.07
CA LEU A 375 2.61 4.98 -29.15
C LEU A 375 1.87 4.17 -30.22
N THR A 376 1.10 3.16 -29.83
CA THR A 376 0.28 2.35 -30.74
C THR A 376 -0.73 3.21 -31.49
N ARG A 377 -1.43 4.09 -30.77
CA ARG A 377 -2.42 4.99 -31.39
C ARG A 377 -1.79 5.93 -32.43
N THR A 378 -0.62 6.49 -32.12
CA THR A 378 0.07 7.41 -33.03
C THR A 378 0.69 6.69 -34.22
N ALA A 379 1.24 5.49 -34.03
CA ALA A 379 1.75 4.64 -35.11
C ALA A 379 0.64 4.24 -36.09
N VAL A 380 -0.49 3.73 -35.60
CA VAL A 380 -1.65 3.35 -36.44
C VAL A 380 -2.19 4.55 -37.23
N ARG A 381 -2.22 5.75 -36.63
CA ARG A 381 -2.62 6.97 -37.35
C ARG A 381 -1.66 7.33 -38.48
N ARG A 382 -0.35 7.15 -38.29
CA ARG A 382 0.68 7.48 -39.28
C ARG A 382 0.70 6.51 -40.45
N THR A 383 0.57 5.21 -40.18
CA THR A 383 0.65 4.17 -41.22
C THR A 383 -0.62 4.05 -42.06
N ARG A 384 -1.70 4.78 -41.71
CA ARG A 384 -3.04 4.68 -42.31
C ARG A 384 -3.57 3.24 -42.41
N VAL A 385 -2.97 2.31 -41.65
CA VAL A 385 -3.44 0.93 -41.55
C VAL A 385 -4.89 0.98 -41.11
N HIS A 386 -5.72 0.16 -41.76
CA HIS A 386 -7.17 0.11 -41.57
C HIS A 386 -7.48 0.27 -40.08
N ARG A 387 -8.20 1.35 -39.73
CA ARG A 387 -8.61 1.59 -38.33
C ARG A 387 -9.22 0.28 -37.84
N PRO A 388 -8.92 -0.21 -36.63
CA PRO A 388 -9.65 -1.35 -36.10
C PRO A 388 -11.13 -0.97 -36.05
N PHE A 389 -11.82 -1.49 -37.07
CA PHE A 389 -13.23 -1.43 -37.35
C PHE A 389 -13.95 -2.05 -36.15
N ARG A 390 -15.13 -1.52 -35.82
CA ARG A 390 -16.18 -2.01 -34.88
C ARG A 390 -15.82 -3.13 -33.86
N GLY A 391 -15.22 -4.24 -34.27
CA GLY A 391 -14.66 -5.32 -33.45
C GLY A 391 -13.91 -4.86 -32.19
N VAL A 392 -12.84 -4.06 -32.26
CA VAL A 392 -12.11 -3.66 -31.03
C VAL A 392 -12.99 -2.86 -30.06
N ARG A 393 -13.89 -2.01 -30.58
CA ARG A 393 -14.84 -1.28 -29.74
C ARG A 393 -15.87 -2.23 -29.13
N ALA A 394 -16.33 -3.21 -29.89
CA ALA A 394 -17.24 -4.25 -29.41
C ALA A 394 -16.56 -5.10 -28.33
N THR A 395 -15.32 -5.56 -28.53
CA THR A 395 -14.54 -6.30 -27.53
C THR A 395 -14.36 -5.49 -26.24
N VAL A 396 -13.99 -4.21 -26.34
CA VAL A 396 -13.88 -3.34 -25.15
C VAL A 396 -15.22 -3.15 -24.46
N ALA A 397 -16.31 -2.98 -25.21
CA ALA A 397 -17.64 -2.85 -24.64
C ALA A 397 -18.10 -4.15 -23.97
N ILE A 398 -17.90 -5.30 -24.61
CA ILE A 398 -18.20 -6.63 -24.06
C ILE A 398 -17.38 -6.88 -22.81
N ALA A 399 -16.08 -6.58 -22.82
CA ALA A 399 -15.22 -6.71 -21.65
C ALA A 399 -15.69 -5.80 -20.50
N ALA A 400 -16.03 -4.54 -20.78
CA ALA A 400 -16.57 -3.64 -19.76
C ALA A 400 -17.90 -4.15 -19.18
N VAL A 401 -18.81 -4.66 -20.02
CA VAL A 401 -20.07 -5.27 -19.59
C VAL A 401 -19.80 -6.52 -18.75
N ALA A 402 -18.87 -7.38 -19.15
CA ALA A 402 -18.49 -8.57 -18.40
C ALA A 402 -17.91 -8.22 -17.03
N VAL A 403 -17.03 -7.21 -16.96
CA VAL A 403 -16.48 -6.71 -15.69
C VAL A 403 -17.58 -6.14 -14.80
N LEU A 404 -18.49 -5.34 -15.34
CA LEU A 404 -19.62 -4.80 -14.58
C LEU A 404 -20.54 -5.92 -14.09
N ALA A 405 -20.85 -6.91 -14.94
CA ALA A 405 -21.66 -8.06 -14.57
C ALA A 405 -20.98 -8.89 -13.47
N ALA A 406 -19.67 -9.15 -13.58
CA ALA A 406 -18.89 -9.84 -12.56
C ALA A 406 -18.83 -9.04 -11.24
N GLY A 407 -18.64 -7.72 -11.31
CA GLY A 407 -18.68 -6.84 -10.14
C GLY A 407 -20.04 -6.86 -9.44
N VAL A 408 -21.13 -6.76 -10.21
CA VAL A 408 -22.49 -6.85 -9.67
C VAL A 408 -22.77 -8.23 -9.08
N ALA A 409 -22.32 -9.31 -9.73
CA ALA A 409 -22.50 -10.68 -9.24
C ALA A 409 -21.72 -10.96 -7.96
N THR A 410 -20.52 -10.40 -7.82
CA THR A 410 -19.65 -10.62 -6.65
C THR A 410 -20.00 -9.69 -5.48
N ALA A 411 -20.47 -8.47 -5.74
CA ALA A 411 -20.72 -7.44 -4.73
C ALA A 411 -21.57 -7.90 -3.52
N PRO A 412 -22.72 -8.61 -3.67
CA PRO A 412 -23.49 -9.07 -2.52
C PRO A 412 -22.71 -10.03 -1.63
N SER A 413 -21.96 -10.97 -2.23
CA SER A 413 -21.13 -11.92 -1.48
C SER A 413 -19.95 -11.24 -0.78
N THR A 414 -19.33 -10.25 -1.43
CA THR A 414 -18.26 -9.43 -0.84
C THR A 414 -18.80 -8.62 0.34
N ALA A 415 -19.92 -7.92 0.15
CA ALA A 415 -20.55 -7.12 1.20
C ALA A 415 -20.97 -7.98 2.39
N HIS A 416 -21.55 -9.17 2.13
CA HIS A 416 -21.89 -10.11 3.18
C HIS A 416 -20.64 -10.56 3.95
N ALA A 417 -19.58 -10.99 3.26
CA ALA A 417 -18.34 -11.44 3.90
C ALA A 417 -17.68 -10.33 4.74
N VAL A 418 -17.71 -9.08 4.28
CA VAL A 418 -17.20 -7.92 5.03
C VAL A 418 -18.09 -7.61 6.25
N ALA A 419 -19.42 -7.69 6.10
CA ALA A 419 -20.36 -7.38 7.18
C ALA A 419 -20.33 -8.42 8.31
N THR A 420 -20.16 -9.69 7.95
CA THR A 420 -20.10 -10.82 8.89
C THR A 420 -18.68 -11.19 9.30
N ALA A 421 -17.66 -10.46 8.84
CA ALA A 421 -16.27 -10.68 9.24
C ALA A 421 -16.13 -10.59 10.77
N ARG A 422 -15.54 -11.63 11.36
CA ARG A 422 -15.26 -11.73 12.81
C ARG A 422 -13.90 -12.39 12.99
N TYR A 423 -13.20 -11.98 14.04
CA TYR A 423 -12.00 -12.66 14.49
C TYR A 423 -12.37 -13.61 15.62
N SER A 424 -12.72 -14.86 15.29
CA SER A 424 -13.19 -15.84 16.27
C SER A 424 -12.26 -16.03 17.48
N PRO A 425 -10.92 -15.98 17.36
CA PRO A 425 -10.03 -16.11 18.51
C PRO A 425 -10.28 -15.07 19.62
N SER A 426 -10.63 -13.82 19.29
CA SER A 426 -10.90 -12.80 20.33
C SER A 426 -12.14 -13.13 21.17
N SER A 427 -13.14 -13.83 20.61
CA SER A 427 -14.34 -14.21 21.36
C SER A 427 -14.06 -15.20 22.50
N CYS A 428 -12.99 -15.99 22.42
CA CYS A 428 -12.57 -16.84 23.53
C CYS A 428 -11.98 -16.00 24.66
N LEU A 429 -11.11 -15.05 24.31
CA LEU A 429 -10.49 -14.12 25.26
C LEU A 429 -11.55 -13.24 25.95
N ASP A 430 -12.50 -12.70 25.19
CA ASP A 430 -13.58 -11.86 25.72
C ASP A 430 -14.48 -12.65 26.69
N ARG A 431 -14.76 -13.92 26.39
CA ARG A 431 -15.52 -14.81 27.28
C ARG A 431 -14.74 -15.17 28.55
N TRP A 432 -13.44 -15.41 28.44
CA TRP A 432 -12.59 -15.66 29.60
C TRP A 432 -12.48 -14.41 30.49
N ALA A 433 -12.36 -13.22 29.89
CA ALA A 433 -12.35 -11.96 30.62
C ALA A 433 -13.68 -11.72 31.36
N ASP A 434 -14.80 -12.19 30.81
CA ASP A 434 -16.13 -12.16 31.44
C ASP A 434 -16.54 -10.74 31.90
N GLY A 435 -16.26 -9.74 31.05
CA GLY A 435 -16.56 -8.33 31.33
C GLY A 435 -15.62 -7.64 32.34
N ARG A 436 -14.67 -8.36 32.93
CA ARG A 436 -13.64 -7.77 33.80
C ARG A 436 -12.70 -6.89 33.01
N SER A 437 -12.22 -5.80 33.61
CA SER A 437 -11.11 -5.03 33.05
C SER A 437 -9.82 -5.78 33.36
N VAL A 438 -9.17 -6.32 32.33
CA VAL A 438 -7.97 -7.14 32.47
C VAL A 438 -6.90 -6.68 31.51
N THR A 439 -5.66 -6.68 32.00
CA THR A 439 -4.47 -6.40 31.19
C THR A 439 -3.61 -7.65 31.15
N GLY A 440 -3.18 -8.02 29.96
CA GLY A 440 -2.31 -9.18 29.75
C GLY A 440 -1.21 -8.88 28.77
N VAL A 441 -0.33 -9.85 28.59
CA VAL A 441 0.82 -9.75 27.70
C VAL A 441 0.90 -10.91 26.72
N GLY A 442 1.68 -10.77 25.66
CA GLY A 442 2.02 -11.87 24.75
C GLY A 442 2.88 -11.39 23.58
N GLN A 443 3.24 -12.30 22.67
CA GLN A 443 4.13 -11.96 21.56
C GLN A 443 3.41 -11.21 20.43
N PHE A 444 4.20 -10.45 19.66
CA PHE A 444 3.75 -9.52 18.62
C PHE A 444 2.67 -10.08 17.67
N TRP A 445 2.89 -11.25 17.06
CA TRP A 445 2.00 -11.80 16.05
C TRP A 445 0.67 -12.29 16.62
N THR A 446 0.67 -12.74 17.87
CA THR A 446 -0.53 -13.24 18.55
C THR A 446 -1.34 -12.10 19.17
N VAL A 447 -0.68 -11.18 19.86
CA VAL A 447 -1.36 -10.11 20.61
C VAL A 447 -2.02 -9.08 19.72
N ARG A 448 -1.41 -8.65 18.62
CA ARG A 448 -1.92 -7.51 17.84
C ARG A 448 -3.31 -7.74 17.24
N PRO A 449 -3.62 -8.85 16.55
CA PRO A 449 -4.99 -9.11 16.13
C PRO A 449 -5.95 -9.27 17.32
N LEU A 450 -5.55 -9.92 18.41
CA LEU A 450 -6.38 -10.03 19.61
C LEU A 450 -6.68 -8.65 20.23
N ALA A 451 -5.70 -7.77 20.35
CA ALA A 451 -5.86 -6.41 20.86
C ALA A 451 -6.76 -5.54 19.97
N THR A 452 -6.72 -5.80 18.66
CA THR A 452 -7.55 -5.09 17.69
C THR A 452 -9.02 -5.49 17.83
N TYR A 453 -9.29 -6.78 18.03
CA TYR A 453 -10.63 -7.36 17.89
C TYR A 453 -11.30 -7.82 19.19
N SER A 454 -10.61 -7.76 20.31
CA SER A 454 -11.17 -8.00 21.65
C SER A 454 -11.98 -6.79 22.14
N ALA A 455 -12.79 -7.01 23.17
CA ALA A 455 -13.53 -5.96 23.85
C ALA A 455 -12.61 -4.88 24.44
N THR A 456 -13.12 -3.66 24.62
CA THR A 456 -12.33 -2.50 25.07
C THR A 456 -11.81 -2.62 26.51
N ASN A 457 -12.43 -3.48 27.33
CA ASN A 457 -11.99 -3.82 28.69
C ASN A 457 -10.88 -4.88 28.73
N VAL A 458 -10.48 -5.43 27.57
CA VAL A 458 -9.33 -6.34 27.47
C VAL A 458 -8.18 -5.57 26.84
N GLN A 459 -7.12 -5.35 27.62
CA GLN A 459 -5.90 -4.73 27.15
C GLN A 459 -4.80 -5.77 26.99
N LEU A 460 -4.11 -5.75 25.87
CA LEU A 460 -2.97 -6.62 25.63
C LEU A 460 -1.74 -5.79 25.29
N LEU A 461 -0.67 -6.06 26.01
CA LEU A 461 0.65 -5.46 25.82
C LEU A 461 1.54 -6.46 25.10
N GLN A 462 2.36 -5.98 24.16
CA GLN A 462 3.27 -6.87 23.45
C GLN A 462 4.62 -6.95 24.16
N VAL A 463 5.16 -8.16 24.24
CA VAL A 463 6.43 -8.46 24.90
C VAL A 463 7.31 -9.32 24.01
N ARG A 464 8.60 -9.36 24.35
CA ARG A 464 9.55 -10.35 23.88
C ARG A 464 9.32 -11.68 24.61
N ASP A 465 10.05 -12.71 24.20
CA ASP A 465 10.11 -14.00 24.88
C ASP A 465 10.68 -13.92 26.31
N THR A 466 11.35 -12.82 26.66
CA THR A 466 11.91 -12.52 27.99
C THR A 466 10.97 -11.71 28.89
N PHE A 467 9.74 -11.43 28.45
CA PHE A 467 8.80 -10.50 29.09
C PHE A 467 9.22 -9.02 29.08
N ASP A 468 10.36 -8.68 28.48
CA ASP A 468 10.70 -7.29 28.19
C ASP A 468 9.71 -6.70 27.17
N THR A 469 9.39 -5.43 27.33
CA THR A 469 8.57 -4.71 26.36
C THR A 469 9.18 -4.76 24.97
N TYR A 470 8.37 -5.08 23.96
CA TYR A 470 8.81 -5.10 22.57
C TYR A 470 8.43 -3.78 21.90
N PRO A 471 9.36 -2.82 21.66
CA PRO A 471 9.01 -1.48 21.20
C PRO A 471 8.92 -1.38 19.67
N TRP A 472 8.06 -2.19 19.06
CA TRP A 472 7.87 -2.26 17.60
C TRP A 472 6.40 -2.21 17.21
N LEU A 473 5.97 -1.11 16.60
CA LEU A 473 4.58 -0.87 16.17
C LEU A 473 3.56 -0.94 17.33
N VAL A 474 3.90 -0.33 18.47
CA VAL A 474 3.08 -0.31 19.69
C VAL A 474 3.03 1.07 20.33
N ASP A 475 1.94 1.36 21.03
CA ASP A 475 1.81 2.50 21.92
C ASP A 475 2.45 2.22 23.29
N LEU A 476 3.55 2.91 23.62
CA LEU A 476 4.19 2.78 24.93
C LEU A 476 3.35 3.45 26.04
N GLY A 477 2.45 4.37 25.69
CA GLY A 477 1.55 5.01 26.63
C GLY A 477 0.58 4.01 27.30
N ALA A 478 0.30 2.89 26.62
CA ALA A 478 -0.52 1.80 27.12
C ALA A 478 0.11 1.04 28.31
N TYR A 479 1.42 1.17 28.51
CA TYR A 479 2.17 0.48 29.57
C TYR A 479 2.21 1.31 30.88
N ARG A 480 1.90 2.60 30.81
CA ARG A 480 1.85 3.47 32.00
C ARG A 480 0.83 2.92 33.00
N ASP A 481 1.31 2.66 34.21
CA ASP A 481 0.50 2.14 35.33
C ASP A 481 -0.26 0.83 35.01
N ALA A 482 0.18 0.10 33.98
CA ALA A 482 -0.43 -1.16 33.61
C ALA A 482 -0.24 -2.21 34.71
N ASP A 483 -1.23 -3.08 34.86
CA ASP A 483 -1.21 -4.18 35.83
C ASP A 483 -1.45 -5.51 35.10
N PRO A 484 -0.42 -6.05 34.40
CA PRO A 484 -0.58 -7.27 33.63
C PRO A 484 -0.75 -8.50 34.55
N THR A 485 -1.87 -9.20 34.41
CA THR A 485 -2.21 -10.36 35.26
C THR A 485 -2.33 -11.68 34.50
N PHE A 486 -2.17 -11.68 33.17
CA PHE A 486 -2.22 -12.90 32.37
C PHE A 486 -1.30 -12.86 31.16
N VAL A 487 -0.93 -14.04 30.67
CA VAL A 487 -0.12 -14.22 29.45
C VAL A 487 -0.93 -14.95 28.41
N VAL A 488 -0.91 -14.43 27.19
CA VAL A 488 -1.40 -15.10 25.98
C VAL A 488 -0.23 -15.77 25.30
N VAL A 489 -0.31 -17.10 25.18
CA VAL A 489 0.71 -17.93 24.51
C VAL A 489 0.11 -18.47 23.21
N GLY A 490 0.53 -17.91 22.08
CA GLY A 490 0.09 -18.34 20.75
C GLY A 490 0.70 -19.66 20.32
N SER A 491 -0.01 -20.40 19.45
CA SER A 491 0.45 -21.70 18.93
C SER A 491 1.72 -21.65 18.07
N HIS A 492 2.12 -20.45 17.65
CA HIS A 492 3.31 -20.19 16.84
C HIS A 492 4.29 -19.22 17.52
N ASP A 493 4.02 -18.88 18.79
CA ASP A 493 4.94 -18.06 19.57
C ASP A 493 6.19 -18.87 19.90
N LEU A 494 7.35 -18.21 19.88
CA LEU A 494 8.63 -18.81 20.20
C LEU A 494 9.09 -18.25 21.55
N TRP A 495 8.83 -19.01 22.61
CA TRP A 495 9.30 -18.71 23.96
C TRP A 495 10.60 -19.48 24.22
N THR A 496 11.71 -18.77 24.47
CA THR A 496 13.01 -19.41 24.73
C THR A 496 13.06 -20.12 26.08
N THR A 497 12.28 -19.64 27.04
CA THR A 497 12.02 -20.28 28.33
C THR A 497 10.53 -20.52 28.46
N ALA A 498 10.11 -21.66 29.02
CA ALA A 498 8.68 -21.88 29.25
C ALA A 498 8.10 -20.78 30.15
N VAL A 499 6.85 -20.39 29.89
CA VAL A 499 6.19 -19.30 30.61
C VAL A 499 6.10 -19.64 32.10
N GLU A 500 5.79 -20.89 32.44
CA GLU A 500 5.71 -21.38 33.81
C GLU A 500 7.07 -21.45 34.52
N ASP A 501 8.16 -21.68 33.78
CA ASP A 501 9.51 -21.65 34.35
C ASP A 501 9.91 -20.21 34.74
N SER A 502 9.39 -19.22 34.02
CA SER A 502 9.70 -17.80 34.25
C SER A 502 8.80 -17.17 35.31
N LEU A 503 7.51 -17.54 35.34
CA LEU A 503 6.48 -16.88 36.17
C LEU A 503 5.95 -17.77 37.31
N GLY A 504 6.34 -19.04 37.35
CA GLY A 504 5.75 -20.05 38.23
C GLY A 504 4.45 -20.64 37.68
N ALA A 505 3.77 -21.44 38.51
CA ALA A 505 2.52 -22.07 38.12
C ALA A 505 1.39 -21.03 37.99
N PRO A 506 0.66 -21.01 36.85
CA PRO A 506 -0.52 -20.16 36.71
C PRO A 506 -1.65 -20.62 37.62
N ALA A 507 -2.54 -19.71 38.00
CA ALA A 507 -3.75 -20.02 38.75
C ALA A 507 -4.70 -20.90 37.92
N THR A 508 -4.86 -20.57 36.63
CA THR A 508 -5.62 -21.37 35.67
C THR A 508 -5.05 -21.23 34.27
N ILE A 509 -5.27 -22.24 33.44
CA ILE A 509 -4.98 -22.19 31.99
C ILE A 509 -6.30 -22.40 31.25
N THR A 510 -6.63 -21.47 30.36
CA THR A 510 -7.80 -21.58 29.47
C THR A 510 -7.34 -21.78 28.04
N HIS A 511 -7.77 -22.89 27.44
CA HIS A 511 -7.42 -23.24 26.07
C HIS A 511 -8.35 -22.56 25.06
N CYS A 512 -7.77 -21.73 24.19
CA CYS A 512 -8.46 -21.05 23.10
C CYS A 512 -7.98 -21.58 21.74
N THR A 513 -8.72 -21.29 20.68
CA THR A 513 -8.29 -21.67 19.33
C THR A 513 -7.12 -20.79 18.89
N GLY A 514 -5.92 -21.38 18.80
CA GLY A 514 -4.70 -20.73 18.32
C GLY A 514 -3.86 -20.05 19.41
N PHE A 515 -4.32 -20.05 20.67
CA PHE A 515 -3.57 -19.55 21.81
C PHE A 515 -4.14 -20.10 23.11
N ASP A 516 -3.37 -20.03 24.18
CA ASP A 516 -3.78 -20.34 25.54
C ASP A 516 -3.68 -19.09 26.42
N VAL A 517 -4.58 -18.96 27.40
CA VAL A 517 -4.56 -17.90 28.41
C VAL A 517 -4.06 -18.48 29.73
N TYR A 518 -2.90 -18.00 30.16
CA TYR A 518 -2.27 -18.34 31.43
C TYR A 518 -2.61 -17.24 32.43
N ASP A 519 -3.51 -17.53 33.37
CA ASP A 519 -3.95 -16.57 34.37
C ASP A 519 -3.00 -16.58 35.58
N TYR A 520 -2.39 -15.43 35.87
CA TYR A 520 -1.46 -15.22 36.97
C TYR A 520 -2.04 -14.28 38.04
N ALA A 521 -3.31 -13.89 37.95
CA ALA A 521 -3.94 -13.04 38.95
C ALA A 521 -3.82 -13.65 40.36
N GLY A 522 -3.28 -12.88 41.30
CA GLY A 522 -3.08 -13.32 42.68
C GLY A 522 -1.92 -14.29 42.90
N THR A 523 -1.06 -14.50 41.91
CA THR A 523 0.18 -15.29 42.01
C THR A 523 1.41 -14.37 42.02
N SER A 524 2.57 -14.90 42.42
CA SER A 524 3.85 -14.17 42.30
C SER A 524 4.24 -13.86 40.84
N GLY A 525 3.69 -14.59 39.87
CA GLY A 525 3.92 -14.35 38.44
C GLY A 525 3.38 -12.99 37.98
N ALA A 526 2.27 -12.51 38.56
CA ALA A 526 1.75 -11.17 38.26
C ALA A 526 2.71 -10.06 38.70
N ASP A 527 3.37 -10.22 39.85
CA ASP A 527 4.38 -9.26 40.33
C ASP A 527 5.59 -9.22 39.40
N VAL A 528 6.02 -10.38 38.89
CA VAL A 528 7.11 -10.50 37.91
C VAL A 528 6.73 -9.83 36.60
N LEU A 529 5.54 -10.11 36.06
CA LEU A 529 5.02 -9.45 34.86
C LEU A 529 4.99 -7.92 35.03
N ARG A 530 4.46 -7.43 36.15
CA ARG A 530 4.42 -5.99 36.41
C ARG A 530 5.81 -5.38 36.44
N ARG A 531 6.74 -5.99 37.18
CA ARG A 531 8.11 -5.49 37.30
C ARG A 531 8.84 -5.48 35.96
N ASP A 532 8.78 -6.58 35.22
CA ASP A 532 9.61 -6.76 34.03
C ASP A 532 9.01 -6.04 32.81
N VAL A 533 7.70 -6.14 32.61
CA VAL A 533 7.00 -5.52 31.47
C VAL A 533 6.92 -4.00 31.65
N VAL A 534 6.41 -3.53 32.79
CA VAL A 534 6.23 -2.09 33.03
C VAL A 534 7.58 -1.42 33.28
N GLY A 535 8.48 -2.08 34.02
CA GLY A 535 9.82 -1.55 34.27
C GLY A 535 10.62 -1.35 32.99
N SER A 536 10.65 -2.34 32.10
CA SER A 536 11.31 -2.21 30.80
C SER A 536 10.62 -1.18 29.89
N ALA A 537 9.29 -1.06 29.94
CA ALA A 537 8.57 -0.03 29.19
C ALA A 537 8.96 1.39 29.64
N ASP A 538 9.07 1.62 30.95
CA ASP A 538 9.45 2.93 31.50
C ASP A 538 10.88 3.32 31.12
N GLU A 539 11.82 2.37 31.12
CA GLU A 539 13.19 2.59 30.62
C GLU A 539 13.17 2.99 29.14
N ILE A 540 12.49 2.21 28.29
CA ILE A 540 12.39 2.48 26.85
C ILE A 540 11.72 3.84 26.57
N ARG A 541 10.70 4.21 27.34
CA ARG A 541 10.00 5.50 27.21
C ARG A 541 10.94 6.66 27.52
N GLN A 542 11.72 6.56 28.59
CA GLN A 542 12.72 7.56 28.96
C GLN A 542 13.82 7.67 27.89
N GLU A 543 14.34 6.54 27.40
CA GLU A 543 15.33 6.51 26.32
C GLU A 543 14.83 7.19 25.04
N ARG A 544 13.53 7.07 24.74
CA ARG A 544 12.88 7.70 23.58
C ARG A 544 12.50 9.16 23.80
N GLY A 545 12.51 9.64 25.04
CA GLY A 545 12.15 11.02 25.38
C GLY A 545 10.64 11.28 25.49
N PHE A 546 9.87 10.28 25.94
CA PHE A 546 8.45 10.39 26.26
C PHE A 546 8.15 10.72 27.72
#